data_AF-A0A947F4A3-F1
#
_entry.id   AF-A0A947F4A3-F1
#
_cell.length_a   1.000
_cell.length_b   1.000
_cell.length_c   1.000
_cell.angle_alpha   90.00
_cell.angle_beta   90.00
_cell.angle_gamma   90.00
#
_symmetry.space_group_name_H-M   'P 1'
#
loop_
_entity.id
_entity.type
_entity.pdbx_description
1 polymer ?
#
loop_
_entity_poly.entity_id
_entity_poly.type
_entity_poly.pdbx_seq_one_letter_code
_entity_poly.pdbx_strand_id
1 'polypeptide(L)'
;MAKLSREDVIVFILFATTGLLIPVVVALRHFIGISPLSSLHINWGGTVVGIVFTLLATGVCLFNFYLSILVPWLYKRQHGSMADFRGVSGLPVVGGIFILCAGALMPSSVSFGIFFLLLYIIDGNGIPWFFVSIIQNGR
;
A
#
# COMPACT_ATOMS: atom_id res chain seq x y z
N MET A 1 15.96 -9.19 24.06
CA MET A 1 15.48 -9.38 22.68
C MET A 1 14.14 -10.07 22.77
N ALA A 2 13.05 -9.40 22.39
CA ALA A 2 11.75 -10.06 22.27
C ALA A 2 11.87 -11.19 21.24
N LYS A 3 11.43 -12.40 21.60
CA LYS A 3 11.40 -13.53 20.67
C LYS A 3 10.24 -13.25 19.69
N LEU A 4 10.53 -12.99 18.41
CA LEU A 4 9.49 -12.89 17.39
C LEU A 4 8.69 -14.20 17.37
N SER A 5 7.37 -14.11 17.45
CA SER A 5 6.48 -15.26 17.25
C SER A 5 6.61 -15.76 15.81
N ARG A 6 6.28 -17.04 15.58
CA ARG A 6 6.14 -17.58 14.23
C ARG A 6 5.14 -16.77 13.40
N GLU A 7 4.10 -16.25 14.04
CA GLU A 7 3.08 -15.41 13.39
C GLU A 7 3.68 -14.07 12.93
N ASP A 8 4.50 -13.42 13.76
CA ASP A 8 5.14 -12.15 13.42
C ASP A 8 6.06 -12.28 12.20
N VAL A 9 6.77 -13.41 12.09
CA VAL A 9 7.62 -13.73 10.94
C VAL A 9 6.78 -13.93 9.67
N ILE A 10 5.65 -14.65 9.75
CA ILE A 10 4.75 -14.85 8.61
C ILE A 10 4.17 -13.51 8.14
N VAL A 11 3.71 -12.68 9.08
CA VAL A 11 3.19 -11.34 8.78
C VAL A 11 4.28 -10.49 8.13
N PHE A 12 5.49 -10.47 8.68
CA PHE A 12 6.61 -9.74 8.07
C PHE A 12 6.88 -10.17 6.63
N ILE A 13 6.93 -11.48 6.36
CA ILE A 13 7.15 -12.02 5.02
C ILE A 13 6.04 -11.58 4.07
N LEU A 14 4.77 -11.61 4.50
CA LEU A 14 3.65 -11.14 3.68
C LEU A 14 3.78 -9.66 3.32
N PHE A 15 4.11 -8.80 4.29
CA PHE A 15 4.31 -7.36 4.02
C PHE A 15 5.50 -7.12 3.10
N ALA A 16 6.63 -7.79 3.34
CA ALA A 16 7.84 -7.65 2.54
C ALA A 16 7.64 -8.14 1.10
N THR A 17 7.01 -9.31 0.91
CA THR A 17 6.71 -9.83 -0.43
C THR A 17 5.74 -8.95 -1.19
N THR A 18 4.64 -8.51 -0.55
CA THR A 18 3.69 -7.59 -1.19
C THR A 18 4.35 -6.26 -1.56
N GLY A 19 5.22 -5.74 -0.67
CA GLY A 19 5.97 -4.51 -0.91
C GLY A 19 6.99 -4.59 -2.03
N LEU A 20 7.60 -5.75 -2.25
CA LEU A 20 8.53 -5.96 -3.36
C LEU A 20 7.79 -6.23 -4.68
N LEU A 21 6.63 -6.89 -4.63
CA LEU A 21 5.86 -7.23 -5.83
C LEU A 21 5.32 -6.00 -6.55
N ILE A 22 4.81 -5.01 -5.82
CA ILE A 22 4.22 -3.80 -6.40
C ILE A 22 5.17 -3.06 -7.34
N PRO A 23 6.38 -2.62 -6.92
CA PRO A 23 7.29 -1.90 -7.81
C PRO A 23 7.75 -2.77 -8.99
N VAL A 24 7.91 -4.08 -8.80
CA VAL A 24 8.28 -5.00 -9.89
C VAL A 24 7.18 -5.08 -10.94
N VAL A 25 5.93 -5.30 -10.54
CA VAL A 25 4.79 -5.39 -11.46
C VAL A 25 4.57 -4.07 -12.20
N VAL A 26 4.65 -2.95 -11.48
CA VAL A 26 4.52 -1.61 -12.08
C VAL A 26 5.67 -1.35 -13.07
N ALA A 27 6.91 -1.70 -12.72
CA ALA A 27 8.08 -1.56 -13.60
C ALA A 27 7.91 -2.38 -14.90
N LEU A 28 7.58 -3.68 -14.75
CA LEU A 28 7.39 -4.58 -15.88
C LEU A 28 6.31 -4.08 -16.84
N ARG A 29 5.15 -3.68 -16.31
CA ARG A 29 4.03 -3.24 -17.15
C ARG A 29 4.25 -1.87 -17.79
N HIS A 30 4.65 -0.87 -17.00
CA HIS A 30 4.57 0.54 -17.42
C HIS A 30 5.87 1.11 -17.97
N PHE A 31 7.01 0.47 -17.70
CA PHE A 31 8.32 0.93 -18.18
C PHE A 31 8.95 -0.06 -19.17
N ILE A 32 8.72 -1.36 -18.99
CA ILE A 32 9.27 -2.40 -19.87
C ILE A 32 8.25 -2.86 -20.93
N GLY A 33 6.95 -2.72 -20.65
CA GLY A 33 5.88 -3.11 -21.58
C GLY A 33 5.50 -4.59 -21.53
N ILE A 34 6.01 -5.34 -20.55
CA ILE A 34 5.63 -6.74 -20.33
C ILE A 34 4.29 -6.77 -19.60
N SER A 35 3.28 -7.38 -20.20
CA SER A 35 2.00 -7.59 -19.54
C SER A 35 2.12 -8.75 -18.53
N PRO A 36 2.02 -8.51 -17.21
CA PRO A 36 2.11 -9.58 -16.21
C PRO A 36 0.90 -10.52 -16.27
N LEU A 37 -0.19 -10.09 -16.90
CA LEU A 37 -1.41 -10.87 -17.09
C LEU A 37 -1.54 -11.43 -18.51
N SER A 38 -0.50 -11.40 -19.34
CA SER A 38 -0.57 -11.90 -20.73
C SER A 38 -1.01 -13.37 -20.81
N SER A 39 -0.66 -14.18 -19.82
CA SER A 39 -1.03 -15.59 -19.72
C SER A 39 -2.48 -15.82 -19.26
N LEU A 40 -3.12 -14.80 -18.70
CA LEU A 40 -4.50 -14.84 -18.25
C LEU A 40 -5.35 -14.23 -19.37
N HIS A 41 -6.06 -15.06 -20.13
CA HIS A 41 -6.95 -14.67 -21.25
C HIS A 41 -8.15 -13.81 -20.80
N ILE A 42 -7.91 -12.68 -20.15
CA ILE A 42 -8.91 -11.73 -19.67
C ILE A 42 -9.23 -10.79 -20.84
N ASN A 43 -10.18 -11.19 -21.68
CA ASN A 43 -10.53 -10.49 -22.92
C ASN A 43 -11.47 -9.28 -22.74
N TRP A 44 -12.03 -9.05 -21.54
CA TRP A 44 -13.06 -8.02 -21.34
C TRP A 44 -12.72 -7.09 -20.17
N GLY A 45 -12.81 -5.78 -20.41
CA GLY A 45 -12.92 -4.77 -19.34
C GLY A 45 -11.67 -4.49 -18.52
N GLY A 46 -10.48 -5.03 -18.87
CA GLY A 46 -9.24 -4.84 -18.10
C GLY A 46 -8.95 -3.38 -17.76
N THR A 47 -9.14 -2.46 -18.71
CA THR A 47 -8.98 -1.01 -18.47
C THR A 47 -10.03 -0.47 -17.48
N VAL A 48 -11.30 -0.87 -17.60
CA VAL A 48 -12.37 -0.41 -16.68
C VAL A 48 -12.09 -0.89 -15.26
N VAL A 49 -11.74 -2.16 -15.10
CA VAL A 49 -11.38 -2.75 -13.82
C VAL A 49 -10.10 -2.09 -13.27
N GLY A 50 -9.12 -1.83 -14.12
CA GLY A 50 -7.90 -1.09 -13.78
C GLY A 50 -8.20 0.33 -13.28
N ILE A 51 -9.14 1.04 -13.89
CA ILE A 51 -9.59 2.36 -13.43
C ILE A 51 -10.26 2.26 -12.06
N VAL A 52 -11.15 1.29 -11.86
CA VAL A 52 -11.80 1.07 -10.55
C VAL A 52 -10.75 0.83 -9.47
N PHE A 53 -9.79 -0.06 -9.71
CA PHE A 53 -8.69 -0.30 -8.76
C PHE A 53 -7.80 0.93 -8.57
N THR A 54 -7.57 1.73 -9.61
CA THR A 54 -6.82 2.99 -9.50
C THR A 54 -7.51 3.96 -8.54
N LEU A 55 -8.83 4.12 -8.66
CA LEU A 55 -9.62 4.99 -7.78
C LEU A 55 -9.63 4.47 -6.35
N LEU A 56 -9.85 3.17 -6.16
CA LEU A 56 -9.80 2.53 -4.84
C LEU A 56 -8.42 2.65 -4.20
N ALA A 57 -7.35 2.38 -4.95
CA ALA A 57 -5.96 2.55 -4.50
C ALA A 57 -5.73 3.98 -4.04
N THR A 58 -6.09 4.95 -4.87
CA THR A 58 -5.93 6.38 -4.55
C THR A 58 -6.66 6.74 -3.26
N GLY A 59 -7.93 6.34 -3.13
CA GLY A 59 -8.74 6.63 -1.95
C GLY A 59 -8.15 6.02 -0.68
N VAL A 60 -7.76 4.74 -0.72
CA VAL A 60 -7.16 4.05 0.44
C VAL A 60 -5.80 4.63 0.80
N CYS A 61 -4.93 4.91 -0.18
CA CYS A 61 -3.61 5.47 0.09
C CYS A 61 -3.72 6.87 0.71
N LEU A 62 -4.62 7.72 0.21
CA LEU A 62 -4.87 9.04 0.78
C LEU A 62 -5.48 8.95 2.17
N PHE A 63 -6.40 8.01 2.41
CA PHE A 63 -6.97 7.78 3.73
C PHE A 63 -5.92 7.27 4.73
N ASN A 64 -5.08 6.33 4.32
CA ASN A 64 -3.96 5.83 5.11
C ASN A 64 -2.96 6.96 5.42
N PHE A 65 -2.62 7.78 4.44
CA PHE A 65 -1.76 8.96 4.63
C PHE A 65 -2.38 9.96 5.60
N TYR A 66 -3.67 10.25 5.44
CA TYR A 66 -4.43 11.13 6.33
C TYR A 66 -4.38 10.64 7.78
N LEU A 67 -4.68 9.36 8.02
CA LEU A 67 -4.67 8.78 9.36
C LEU A 67 -3.27 8.66 9.95
N SER A 68 -2.25 8.35 9.14
CA SER A 68 -0.89 8.10 9.61
C SER A 68 -0.09 9.38 9.87
N ILE A 69 -0.32 10.43 9.09
CA ILE A 69 0.50 11.65 9.10
C ILE A 69 -0.32 12.87 9.45
N LEU A 70 -1.46 13.09 8.78
CA LEU A 70 -2.20 14.34 8.95
C LEU A 70 -2.91 14.43 10.30
N VAL A 71 -3.59 13.36 10.72
CA VAL A 71 -4.30 13.32 12.01
C VAL A 71 -3.34 13.48 13.20
N PRO A 72 -2.21 12.74 13.29
CA PRO A 72 -1.26 12.93 14.38
C PRO A 72 -0.64 14.34 14.35
N TRP A 73 -0.32 14.87 13.16
CA TRP A 73 0.21 16.22 13.03
C TRP A 73 -0.76 17.30 13.50
N LEU A 74 -2.04 17.20 13.08
CA LEU A 74 -3.11 18.10 13.53
C LEU A 74 -3.32 18.01 15.04
N TYR A 75 -3.34 16.79 15.60
CA TYR A 75 -3.51 16.58 17.03
C TYR A 75 -2.38 17.24 17.83
N LYS A 76 -1.13 17.03 17.45
CA LYS A 76 0.04 17.66 18.07
C LYS A 76 -0.02 19.18 17.99
N ARG A 77 -0.50 19.73 16.88
CA ARG A 77 -0.65 21.18 16.71
C ARG A 77 -1.73 21.76 17.64
N GLN A 78 -2.79 21.02 17.91
CA GLN A 78 -3.91 21.47 18.76
C GLN A 78 -3.65 21.26 20.26
N HIS A 79 -3.01 20.16 20.65
CA HIS A 79 -2.85 19.76 22.06
C HIS A 79 -1.42 19.96 22.59
N GLY A 80 -0.47 20.34 21.73
CA GLY A 80 0.93 20.56 22.08
C GLY A 80 1.72 19.28 22.39
N SER A 81 1.06 18.15 22.60
CA SER A 81 1.64 16.85 22.94
C SER A 81 0.89 15.69 22.26
N MET A 82 1.58 14.56 22.09
CA MET A 82 1.01 13.30 21.59
C MET A 82 0.70 12.30 22.72
N ALA A 83 0.84 12.70 23.99
CA ALA A 83 0.78 11.79 25.14
C ALA A 83 -0.55 11.01 25.23
N ASP A 84 -1.67 11.66 24.90
CA ASP A 84 -3.01 11.06 24.95
C ASP A 84 -3.53 10.61 23.58
N PHE A 85 -2.70 10.70 22.53
CA PHE A 85 -3.11 10.36 21.18
C PHE A 85 -3.29 8.85 21.02
N ARG A 86 -4.55 8.41 20.96
CA ARG A 86 -4.91 7.04 20.59
C ARG A 86 -5.03 6.98 19.07
N GLY A 87 -3.97 6.52 18.40
CA GLY A 87 -3.91 6.43 16.94
C GLY A 87 -5.04 5.57 16.36
N VAL A 88 -5.55 5.97 15.21
CA VAL A 88 -6.55 5.21 14.43
C VAL A 88 -5.80 4.26 13.50
N SER A 89 -6.08 2.96 13.56
CA SER A 89 -5.48 1.97 12.67
C SER A 89 -5.92 2.20 11.22
N GLY A 90 -4.95 2.36 10.31
CA GLY A 90 -5.20 2.36 8.87
C GLY A 90 -5.62 0.98 8.34
N LEU A 91 -5.77 0.88 7.02
CA LEU A 91 -6.03 -0.38 6.33
C LEU A 91 -4.71 -0.90 5.74
N PRO A 92 -3.92 -1.68 6.51
CA PRO A 92 -2.61 -2.13 6.05
C PRO A 92 -2.77 -3.07 4.84
N VAL A 93 -1.85 -2.97 3.88
CA VAL A 93 -1.76 -3.84 2.69
C VAL A 93 -2.89 -3.66 1.67
N VAL A 94 -4.07 -3.18 2.07
CA VAL A 94 -5.22 -2.97 1.17
C VAL A 94 -4.89 -2.00 0.04
N GLY A 95 -4.24 -0.87 0.37
CA GLY A 95 -3.77 0.10 -0.63
C GLY A 95 -2.81 -0.55 -1.63
N GLY A 96 -1.80 -1.26 -1.13
CA GLY A 96 -0.85 -2.02 -1.94
C GLY A 96 -1.50 -3.06 -2.88
N ILE A 97 -2.49 -3.83 -2.42
CA ILE A 97 -3.22 -4.79 -3.26
C ILE A 97 -3.94 -4.07 -4.41
N PHE A 98 -4.61 -2.95 -4.13
CA PHE A 98 -5.27 -2.17 -5.18
C PHE A 98 -4.29 -1.57 -6.18
N ILE A 99 -3.12 -1.09 -5.71
CA ILE A 99 -2.05 -0.62 -6.60
C ILE A 99 -1.56 -1.76 -7.50
N LEU A 100 -1.37 -2.97 -6.94
CA LEU A 100 -0.91 -4.14 -7.69
C LEU A 100 -1.90 -4.50 -8.82
N CYS A 101 -3.20 -4.55 -8.49
CA CYS A 101 -4.25 -4.83 -9.47
C CYS A 101 -4.35 -3.71 -10.52
N ALA A 102 -4.31 -2.45 -10.10
CA ALA A 102 -4.35 -1.30 -11.01
C ALA A 102 -3.14 -1.31 -11.98
N GLY A 103 -1.93 -1.50 -11.44
CA GLY A 103 -0.68 -1.56 -12.22
C GLY A 103 -0.60 -2.75 -13.16
N ALA A 104 -1.26 -3.86 -12.86
CA ALA A 104 -1.30 -5.01 -13.77
C ALA A 104 -2.33 -4.82 -14.91
N LEU A 105 -3.45 -4.16 -14.62
CA LEU A 105 -4.61 -4.07 -15.52
C LEU A 105 -4.63 -2.81 -16.39
N MET A 106 -4.04 -1.71 -15.92
CA MET A 106 -4.03 -0.45 -16.67
C MET A 106 -3.19 -0.54 -17.95
N PRO A 107 -3.54 0.22 -19.01
CA PRO A 107 -2.72 0.32 -20.21
C PRO A 107 -1.28 0.70 -19.87
N SER A 108 -0.31 0.15 -20.61
CA SER A 108 1.10 0.51 -20.43
C SER A 108 1.28 2.00 -20.74
N SER A 109 1.81 2.73 -19.76
CA SER A 109 2.05 4.17 -19.82
C SER A 109 2.97 4.54 -18.67
N VAL A 110 4.04 5.26 -18.99
CA VAL A 110 5.02 5.75 -18.00
C VAL A 110 4.33 6.65 -16.96
N SER A 111 3.34 7.44 -17.36
CA SER A 111 2.59 8.30 -16.44
C SER A 111 1.84 7.52 -15.37
N PHE A 112 1.19 6.40 -15.75
CA PHE A 112 0.55 5.51 -14.78
C PHE A 112 1.59 4.81 -13.90
N GLY A 113 2.73 4.40 -14.47
CA GLY A 113 3.84 3.83 -13.71
C GLY A 113 4.35 4.76 -12.61
N ILE A 114 4.63 6.02 -12.94
CA ILE A 114 5.05 7.04 -11.97
C ILE A 114 3.96 7.26 -10.92
N PHE A 115 2.71 7.40 -11.34
CA PHE A 115 1.58 7.62 -10.44
C PHE A 115 1.42 6.48 -9.41
N PHE A 116 1.50 5.22 -9.84
CA PHE A 116 1.39 4.07 -8.95
C PHE A 116 2.58 3.94 -8.00
N LEU A 117 3.80 4.27 -8.43
CA LEU A 117 4.95 4.31 -7.54
C LEU A 117 4.83 5.42 -6.49
N LEU A 118 4.28 6.58 -6.86
CA LEU A 118 3.99 7.66 -5.90
C LEU A 118 2.92 7.23 -4.88
N LEU A 119 1.82 6.62 -5.33
CA LEU A 119 0.81 6.07 -4.42
C LEU A 119 1.40 5.03 -3.48
N TYR A 120 2.27 4.16 -3.98
CA TYR A 120 2.96 3.15 -3.17
C TYR A 120 3.82 3.79 -2.06
N ILE A 121 4.55 4.87 -2.38
CA ILE A 121 5.33 5.62 -1.38
C ILE A 121 4.41 6.27 -0.35
N ILE A 122 3.29 6.85 -0.79
CA ILE A 122 2.31 7.52 0.09
C ILE A 122 1.64 6.51 1.04
N ASP A 123 1.29 5.31 0.56
CA ASP A 123 0.68 4.26 1.37
C ASP A 123 1.64 3.68 2.43
N GLY A 124 2.94 3.76 2.18
CA GLY A 124 3.98 3.18 3.05
C GLY A 124 3.92 1.65 3.14
N ASN A 125 3.16 0.99 2.25
CA ASN A 125 2.97 -0.45 2.16
C ASN A 125 2.62 -1.14 3.49
N GLY A 126 1.91 -0.45 4.38
CA GLY A 126 1.61 -1.02 5.69
C GLY A 126 2.81 -1.17 6.63
N ILE A 127 4.04 -0.81 6.23
CA ILE A 127 5.26 -0.97 7.04
C ILE A 127 5.18 -0.17 8.35
N PRO A 128 4.75 1.11 8.36
CA PRO A 128 4.54 1.83 9.61
C PRO A 128 3.57 1.11 10.55
N TRP A 129 2.57 0.44 9.99
CA TRP A 129 1.54 -0.28 10.76
C TRP A 129 2.04 -1.61 11.32
N PHE A 130 2.96 -2.30 10.65
CA PHE A 130 3.64 -3.47 11.19
C PHE A 130 4.43 -3.15 12.47
N PHE A 131 5.12 -2.00 12.49
CA PHE A 131 5.80 -1.55 13.70
C PHE A 131 4.80 -1.22 14.82
N VAL A 132 3.68 -0.58 14.48
CA VAL A 132 2.61 -0.30 15.46
C VAL A 132 2.03 -1.60 16.04
N SER A 133 1.75 -2.61 15.21
CA SER A 133 1.16 -3.87 15.68
C SER A 133 2.12 -4.69 16.54
N ILE A 134 3.41 -4.77 16.19
CA ILE A 134 4.42 -5.44 17.03
C ILE A 134 4.58 -4.72 18.36
N ILE A 135 4.62 -3.39 18.38
CA ILE A 135 4.78 -2.62 19.62
C ILE A 135 3.55 -2.76 20.52
N GLN A 136 2.34 -2.88 19.95
CA GLN A 136 1.10 -3.08 20.71
C GLN A 136 0.97 -4.50 21.26
N ASN A 137 1.37 -5.54 20.49
CA ASN A 137 1.33 -6.94 20.94
C ASN A 137 2.45 -7.31 21.93
N GLY A 138 3.51 -6.50 22.02
CA GLY A 138 4.62 -6.70 22.96
C GLY A 138 4.41 -6.06 24.34
N ARG A 139 3.22 -5.50 24.61
CA ARG A 139 2.78 -5.05 25.95
C ARG A 139 1.83 -6.08 26.55
#